data_AF-A0A7V9FYU5-F1
#
_entry.id   AF-A0A7V9FYU5-F1
#
_cell.length_a   1.000
_cell.length_b   1.000
_cell.length_c   1.000
_cell.angle_alpha   90.00
_cell.angle_beta   90.00
_cell.angle_gamma   90.00
#
_symmetry.space_group_name_H-M   'P 1'
#
loop_
_entity.id
_entity.type
_entity.pdbx_description
1 polymer ?
#
loop_
_entity_poly.entity_id
_entity_poly.type
_entity_poly.pdbx_seq_one_letter_code
_entity_poly.pdbx_strand_id
1 'polypeptide(L)'
;MLELELPAVEASVYLKAMERQRWAFPLVGVAAARRGGQVTLALSGVAPIPWLLRSEDELDGATPLPGTAYKLEIARALVRRALAAVA
;
A
#
# COMPACT_ATOMS: atom_id res chain seq x y z
N MET A 1 3.55 -23.75 -15.31
CA MET A 1 4.27 -22.49 -15.60
C MET A 1 4.64 -21.88 -14.25
N LEU A 2 5.93 -21.71 -13.94
CA LEU A 2 6.46 -21.30 -12.61
C LEU A 2 7.23 -19.96 -12.69
N GLU A 3 6.98 -19.17 -13.73
CA GLU A 3 7.68 -17.91 -13.97
C GLU A 3 6.67 -16.78 -14.11
N LEU A 4 7.03 -15.60 -13.62
CA LEU A 4 6.24 -14.38 -13.68
C LEU A 4 7.09 -13.27 -14.30
N GLU A 5 6.72 -12.83 -15.49
CA GLU A 5 7.27 -11.63 -16.10
C GLU A 5 6.49 -10.41 -15.62
N LEU A 6 7.21 -9.35 -15.24
CA LEU A 6 6.62 -8.10 -14.78
C LEU A 6 6.96 -6.97 -15.76
N PRO A 7 6.03 -6.06 -16.04
CA PRO A 7 6.32 -4.90 -16.85
C PRO A 7 7.32 -3.98 -16.14
N ALA A 8 8.16 -3.29 -16.91
CA ALA A 8 9.00 -2.23 -16.39
C ALA A 8 8.15 -1.08 -15.81
N VAL A 9 8.65 -0.47 -14.74
CA VAL A 9 8.05 0.68 -14.06
C VAL A 9 9.06 1.83 -14.00
N GLU A 10 8.57 3.06 -14.04
CA GLU A 10 9.40 4.27 -14.03
C GLU A 10 9.92 4.57 -12.62
N ALA A 11 9.09 4.36 -11.61
CA ALA A 11 9.43 4.53 -10.20
C ALA A 11 8.56 3.59 -9.35
N SER A 12 9.09 3.13 -8.21
CA SER A 12 8.31 2.36 -7.24
C SER A 12 8.83 2.54 -5.82
N VAL A 13 7.95 2.32 -4.85
CA VAL A 13 8.29 2.33 -3.43
C VAL A 13 7.44 1.30 -2.68
N TYR A 14 8.01 0.72 -1.61
CA TYR A 14 7.27 -0.08 -0.65
C TYR A 14 7.50 0.45 0.76
N LEU A 15 6.44 1.01 1.35
CA LEU A 15 6.46 1.51 2.72
C LEU A 15 5.77 0.51 3.65
N LYS A 16 6.40 0.22 4.79
CA LYS A 16 5.93 -0.81 5.71
C LYS A 16 5.93 -0.30 7.16
N ALA A 17 4.74 -0.03 7.70
CA ALA A 17 4.56 0.24 9.12
C ALA A 17 4.51 -1.06 9.92
N MET A 18 5.24 -1.12 11.03
CA MET A 18 5.41 -2.31 11.87
C MET A 18 5.50 -1.91 13.34
N GLU A 19 5.12 -2.82 14.23
CA GLU A 19 5.32 -2.67 15.69
C GLU A 19 6.81 -2.57 16.08
N ARG A 20 7.68 -3.26 15.34
CA ARG A 20 9.14 -3.24 15.53
C ARG A 20 9.84 -3.08 14.20
N GLN A 21 11.05 -2.51 14.25
CA GLN A 21 11.79 -2.13 13.04
C GLN A 21 12.14 -3.32 12.12
N ARG A 22 12.29 -4.54 12.65
CA ARG A 22 12.69 -5.72 11.89
C ARG A 22 11.98 -7.00 12.33
N TRP A 23 11.90 -7.97 11.42
CA TRP A 23 11.26 -9.28 11.62
C TRP A 23 9.80 -9.20 12.07
N ALA A 24 9.03 -8.22 11.56
CA ALA A 24 7.61 -8.11 11.83
C ALA A 24 6.79 -8.08 10.55
N PHE A 25 5.56 -8.58 10.62
CA PHE A 25 4.56 -8.41 9.57
C PHE A 25 4.07 -6.95 9.53
N PRO A 26 3.55 -6.47 8.40
CA PRO A 26 3.02 -5.12 8.31
C PRO A 26 1.78 -4.97 9.20
N LEU A 27 1.74 -3.91 10.01
CA LEU A 27 0.46 -3.36 10.47
C LEU A 27 -0.31 -2.81 9.27
N VAL A 28 0.41 -2.06 8.42
CA VAL A 28 0.00 -1.59 7.09
C VAL A 28 1.23 -1.57 6.18
N GLY A 29 1.11 -2.12 4.98
CA GLY A 29 2.09 -1.96 3.91
C GLY A 29 1.45 -1.24 2.72
N VAL A 30 2.21 -0.40 2.02
CA VAL A 30 1.78 0.30 0.79
C VAL A 30 2.86 0.12 -0.26
N ALA A 31 2.53 -0.57 -1.34
CA ALA A 31 3.29 -0.55 -2.58
C ALA A 31 2.73 0.56 -3.48
N ALA A 32 3.61 1.33 -4.13
CA ALA A 32 3.24 2.21 -5.22
C ALA A 32 4.17 1.98 -6.41
N ALA A 33 3.62 2.01 -7.62
CA ALA A 33 4.38 1.92 -8.85
C ALA A 33 3.84 2.91 -9.88
N ARG A 34 4.73 3.70 -10.48
CA ARG A 34 4.42 4.62 -11.58
C ARG A 34 4.77 3.99 -12.92
N ARG A 35 3.81 3.99 -13.84
CA ARG A 35 3.98 3.52 -15.22
C ARG A 35 3.07 4.33 -16.15
N GLY A 36 3.63 4.87 -17.23
CA GLY A 36 2.87 5.64 -18.21
C GLY A 36 2.22 6.89 -17.60
N GLY A 37 2.90 7.52 -16.64
CA GLY A 37 2.38 8.68 -15.90
C GLY A 37 1.26 8.37 -14.89
N GLN A 38 0.89 7.10 -14.70
CA GLN A 38 -0.14 6.68 -13.74
C GLN A 38 0.50 5.95 -12.56
N VAL A 39 0.02 6.20 -11.34
CA VAL A 39 0.44 5.48 -10.14
C VAL A 39 -0.63 4.46 -9.74
N THR A 40 -0.21 3.21 -9.53
CA THR A 40 -1.06 2.16 -8.94
C THR A 40 -0.58 1.88 -7.53
N LEU A 41 -1.52 1.73 -6.60
CA LEU A 41 -1.26 1.45 -5.19
C LEU A 41 -1.77 0.05 -4.83
N ALA A 42 -1.06 -0.66 -3.95
CA ALA A 42 -1.55 -1.90 -3.36
C ALA A 42 -1.21 -1.95 -1.86
N LEU A 43 -2.21 -2.25 -1.03
CA LEU A 43 -2.07 -2.28 0.41
C LEU A 43 -2.01 -3.71 0.95
N SER A 44 -1.23 -3.90 2.02
CA SER A 44 -1.16 -5.14 2.78
C SER A 44 -1.43 -4.93 4.27
N GLY A 45 -1.93 -5.95 4.96
CA GLY A 45 -2.24 -5.90 6.40
C GLY A 45 -3.57 -5.21 6.76
N VAL A 46 -4.33 -4.77 5.76
CA VAL A 46 -5.61 -4.03 5.91
C VAL A 46 -6.81 -4.72 5.24
N ALA A 47 -6.59 -5.81 4.50
CA ALA A 47 -7.63 -6.61 3.87
C ALA A 47 -7.21 -8.09 3.79
N PRO A 48 -8.14 -9.03 3.55
CA PRO A 48 -7.83 -10.47 3.41
C PRO A 48 -6.93 -10.82 2.21
N ILE A 49 -6.89 -9.93 1.22
CA ILE A 49 -6.05 -10.01 0.01
C ILE A 49 -5.32 -8.68 -0.18
N PRO A 50 -4.25 -8.62 -1.00
CA PRO A 50 -3.68 -7.33 -1.40
C PRO A 50 -4.77 -6.41 -1.95
N TRP A 51 -4.96 -5.26 -1.30
CA TRP A 51 -6.03 -4.33 -1.66
C TRP A 51 -5.50 -3.29 -2.64
N LEU A 52 -5.88 -3.44 -3.91
CA LEU A 52 -5.50 -2.53 -4.99
C LEU A 52 -6.31 -1.23 -4.88
N LEU A 53 -5.65 -0.07 -4.99
CA LEU A 53 -6.30 1.24 -5.08
C LEU A 53 -5.81 2.00 -6.32
N ARG A 54 -6.72 2.72 -6.99
CA ARG A 54 -6.38 3.64 -8.09
C ARG A 54 -6.22 5.09 -7.64
N SER A 55 -6.73 5.45 -6.45
CA SER A 55 -6.56 6.76 -5.82
C SER A 55 -6.59 6.63 -4.29
N GLU A 56 -6.17 7.70 -3.58
CA GLU A 56 -6.23 7.74 -2.10
C GLU A 56 -7.69 7.67 -1.58
N ASP A 57 -8.65 8.23 -2.32
CA ASP A 57 -10.07 8.30 -1.92
C ASP A 57 -10.73 6.92 -1.81
N GLU A 58 -10.20 5.89 -2.47
CA GLU A 58 -10.72 4.51 -2.34
C GLU A 58 -10.58 3.96 -0.90
N LEU A 59 -9.72 4.56 -0.07
CA LEU A 59 -9.64 4.26 1.37
C LEU A 59 -10.93 4.59 2.14
N ASP A 60 -11.79 5.46 1.61
CA ASP A 60 -13.06 5.82 2.25
C ASP A 60 -14.06 4.65 2.26
N GLY A 61 -13.83 3.63 1.42
CA GLY A 61 -14.59 2.38 1.44
C GLY A 61 -14.17 1.40 2.55
N ALA A 62 -13.19 1.74 3.38
CA ALA A 62 -12.70 0.86 4.44
C ALA A 62 -13.76 0.65 5.54
N THR A 63 -13.91 -0.60 5.99
CA THR A 63 -14.81 -1.01 7.08
C THR A 63 -14.02 -1.57 8.26
N PRO A 64 -13.35 -0.71 9.06
CA PRO A 64 -12.53 -1.18 10.18
C PRO A 64 -13.36 -1.88 11.25
N LEU A 65 -12.78 -2.91 11.85
CA LEU A 65 -13.35 -3.60 13.01
C LEU A 65 -12.95 -2.91 14.31
N PRO A 66 -13.63 -3.20 15.44
CA PRO A 66 -13.16 -2.76 16.75
C PRO A 66 -11.69 -3.14 16.97
N GLY A 67 -10.88 -2.17 17.40
CA GLY A 67 -9.45 -2.36 17.63
C GLY A 67 -8.55 -2.26 16.39
N THR A 68 -9.08 -2.07 15.18
CA THR A 68 -8.26 -1.90 13.95
C THR A 68 -8.46 -0.56 13.25
N ALA A 69 -9.30 0.32 13.78
CA ALA A 69 -9.54 1.67 13.22
C ALA A 69 -8.25 2.48 13.01
N TYR A 70 -7.26 2.34 13.90
CA TYR A 70 -5.96 3.01 13.79
C TYR A 70 -5.22 2.67 12.48
N LYS A 71 -5.49 1.51 11.86
CA LYS A 71 -4.86 1.12 10.60
C LYS A 71 -5.26 2.02 9.44
N LEU A 72 -6.46 2.61 9.47
CA LEU A 72 -6.90 3.53 8.42
C LEU A 72 -6.06 4.82 8.43
N GLU A 73 -5.75 5.35 9.62
CA GLU A 73 -4.88 6.51 9.77
C GLU A 73 -3.46 6.24 9.26
N ILE A 74 -2.91 5.07 9.61
CA ILE A 74 -1.60 4.64 9.09
C ILE A 74 -1.66 4.49 7.57
N ALA A 75 -2.72 3.89 7.01
CA ALA A 75 -2.88 3.70 5.57
C ALA A 75 -2.90 5.02 4.82
N ARG A 76 -3.69 6.00 5.27
CA ARG A 76 -3.74 7.35 4.68
C ARG A 76 -2.36 8.02 4.71
N ALA A 77 -1.67 7.98 5.85
CA ALA A 77 -0.34 8.56 5.97
C ALA A 77 0.69 7.89 5.04
N LEU A 78 0.67 6.56 4.92
CA LEU A 78 1.58 5.83 4.05
C LEU A 78 1.24 6.00 2.56
N VAL A 79 -0.04 6.09 2.19
CA VAL A 79 -0.44 6.36 0.79
C VAL A 79 0.10 7.71 0.33
N ARG A 80 -0.08 8.78 1.11
CA ARG A 80 0.48 10.11 0.77
C ARG A 80 2.00 10.08 0.61
N ARG A 81 2.70 9.41 1.53
CA ARG A 81 4.17 9.27 1.46
C ARG A 81 4.60 8.45 0.25
N ALA A 82 3.84 7.41 -0.10
CA ALA A 82 4.15 6.57 -1.25
C ALA A 82 3.96 7.33 -2.56
N LEU A 83 2.84 8.08 -2.69
CA LEU A 83 2.58 8.96 -3.83
C LEU A 83 3.69 10.00 -4.00
N ALA A 84 4.10 10.68 -2.92
CA ALA A 84 5.19 11.66 -2.97
C ALA A 84 6.54 11.05 -3.37
N ALA A 85 6.82 9.80 -2.98
CA ALA A 85 8.08 9.13 -3.30
C ALA A 85 8.17 8.65 -4.75
N VAL A 86 7.03 8.48 -5.44
CA VAL A 86 6.97 8.05 -6.84
C VAL A 86 6.46 9.14 -7.78
N ALA A 87 6.29 10.37 -7.30
CA ALA A 87 5.87 11.51 -8.12
C ALA A 87 6.85 11.78 -9.28
#